data_AF-A0A455TZ64-F1
#
_entry.id   AF-A0A455TZ64-F1
#
_cell.length_a   1.000
_cell.length_b   1.000
_cell.length_c   1.000
_cell.angle_alpha   90.00
_cell.angle_beta   90.00
_cell.angle_gamma   90.00
#
_symmetry.space_group_name_H-M   'P 1'
#
loop_
_entity.id
_entity.type
_entity.pdbx_description
1 polymer ?
#
loop_
_entity_poly.entity_id
_entity_poly.type
_entity_poly.pdbx_seq_one_letter_code
_entity_poly.pdbx_strand_id
1 'polypeptide(L)'
;MITQIEYNQFNGGMRLSAATLGALLKYPWTVRYSGRAGKFGAYQSEQALLKEVAEAVGLLPNGEQRWCRHPLAWLVEAADDICYALLDLEDGLEMGILRYEEVVEILRQIAGEFPPEYADMQARNVSQRRRIALLRGAAMERAVNDVGAVFVQHEQALLSGALSDDLLALCHPDLGWGVQAAKQLARERIFQNERKAKLEIGAYTTLGILLEAFIGAAHELHHTGHSSFKHQRVLALIGENTPLPSWPLYDSYRRMLDFIGGMTDHYAVDLAQEMGGRLRGD
;
A
#
# COMPACT_ATOMS: atom_id res chain seq x y z
N MET A 1 3.75 -3.16 -12.09
CA MET A 1 4.19 -1.76 -12.21
C MET A 1 5.72 -1.63 -12.26
N ILE A 2 6.44 -1.80 -11.14
CA ILE A 2 7.89 -1.49 -11.04
C ILE A 2 8.76 -2.26 -12.04
N THR A 3 8.56 -3.57 -12.18
CA THR A 3 9.43 -4.44 -12.99
C THR A 3 8.99 -4.57 -14.45
N GLN A 4 7.81 -4.07 -14.80
CA GLN A 4 7.15 -4.38 -16.08
C GLN A 4 6.52 -3.19 -16.78
N ILE A 5 6.00 -2.17 -16.08
CA ILE A 5 5.18 -1.13 -16.72
C ILE A 5 5.96 0.18 -16.84
N GLU A 6 6.60 0.61 -15.77
CA GLU A 6 7.17 1.94 -15.67
C GLU A 6 8.48 2.07 -16.46
N TYR A 7 8.66 3.15 -17.20
CA TYR A 7 9.78 3.43 -18.11
C TYR A 7 10.01 2.39 -19.22
N ASN A 8 10.70 1.27 -18.94
CA ASN A 8 11.06 0.27 -19.94
C ASN A 8 9.98 -0.83 -19.98
N GLN A 9 8.84 -0.50 -20.58
CA GLN A 9 7.66 -1.36 -20.59
C GLN A 9 7.97 -2.77 -21.13
N PHE A 10 7.60 -3.79 -20.37
CA PHE A 10 7.86 -5.22 -20.56
C PHE A 10 9.33 -5.59 -20.80
N ASN A 11 10.25 -4.71 -20.43
CA ASN A 11 11.70 -4.84 -20.64
C ASN A 11 12.50 -4.37 -19.41
N GLY A 12 12.10 -4.88 -18.24
CA GLY A 12 12.72 -4.61 -16.94
C GLY A 12 12.16 -3.39 -16.19
N GLY A 13 11.17 -2.70 -16.76
CA GLY A 13 10.49 -1.59 -16.10
C GLY A 13 11.46 -0.49 -15.66
N MET A 14 11.42 -0.16 -14.37
CA MET A 14 12.29 0.86 -13.78
C MET A 14 13.76 0.43 -13.68
N ARG A 15 14.08 -0.86 -13.83
CA ARG A 15 15.44 -1.43 -13.72
C ARG A 15 16.15 -1.04 -12.41
N LEU A 16 15.42 -1.13 -11.31
CA LEU A 16 15.97 -0.89 -9.97
C LEU A 16 16.98 -1.99 -9.58
N SER A 17 17.82 -1.70 -8.60
CA SER A 17 18.73 -2.70 -8.04
C SER A 17 17.96 -3.87 -7.42
N ALA A 18 18.53 -5.08 -7.48
CA ALA A 18 17.93 -6.25 -6.86
C ALA A 18 17.69 -6.07 -5.35
N ALA A 19 18.59 -5.37 -4.65
CA ALA A 19 18.44 -5.03 -3.24
C ALA A 19 17.21 -4.15 -2.97
N THR A 20 16.98 -3.14 -3.81
CA THR A 20 15.77 -2.29 -3.72
C THR A 20 14.51 -3.11 -3.96
N LEU A 21 14.50 -3.97 -4.99
CA LEU A 21 13.34 -4.84 -5.28
C LEU A 21 13.08 -5.83 -4.14
N GLY A 22 14.13 -6.42 -3.57
CA GLY A 22 14.05 -7.32 -2.42
C GLY A 22 13.46 -6.63 -1.19
N ALA A 23 13.89 -5.42 -0.87
CA ALA A 23 13.38 -4.65 0.26
C ALA A 23 11.91 -4.22 0.09
N LEU A 24 11.45 -3.96 -1.15
CA LEU A 24 10.05 -3.65 -1.43
C LEU A 24 9.12 -4.87 -1.32
N LEU A 25 9.65 -6.08 -1.45
CA LEU A 25 8.89 -7.33 -1.44
C LEU A 25 8.51 -7.77 -0.02
N LYS A 26 7.42 -7.20 0.49
CA LYS A 26 6.79 -7.60 1.76
C LYS A 26 6.31 -9.06 1.74
N TYR A 27 5.85 -9.55 0.59
CA TYR A 27 5.33 -10.91 0.44
C TYR A 27 6.00 -11.56 -0.78
N PRO A 28 7.22 -12.12 -0.65
CA PRO A 28 7.98 -12.71 -1.74
C PRO A 28 7.41 -14.09 -2.15
N TRP A 29 6.16 -14.07 -2.61
CA TRP A 29 5.40 -15.20 -3.11
C TRP A 29 4.22 -14.74 -3.96
N THR A 30 3.68 -15.68 -4.72
CA THR A 30 2.48 -15.47 -5.54
C THR A 30 1.19 -15.75 -4.77
N VAL A 31 0.04 -15.46 -5.38
CA VAL A 31 -1.29 -15.71 -4.80
C VAL A 31 -1.50 -17.14 -4.30
N ARG A 32 -0.74 -18.12 -4.83
CA ARG A 32 -0.74 -19.54 -4.37
C ARG A 32 -0.48 -19.69 -2.87
N TYR A 33 0.26 -18.76 -2.27
CA TYR A 33 0.64 -18.77 -0.86
C TYR A 33 -0.02 -17.65 -0.04
N SER A 34 -1.05 -17.00 -0.58
CA SER A 34 -1.67 -15.82 0.05
C SER A 34 -2.47 -16.13 1.33
N GLY A 35 -2.77 -17.41 1.58
CA GLY A 35 -3.53 -17.86 2.74
C GLY A 35 -4.93 -17.24 2.82
N ARG A 36 -5.52 -17.21 4.02
CA ARG A 36 -6.85 -16.61 4.23
C ARG A 36 -6.86 -15.08 4.13
N ALA A 37 -5.71 -14.45 4.38
CA ALA A 37 -5.58 -12.99 4.34
C ALA A 37 -5.43 -12.43 2.92
N GLY A 38 -5.21 -13.29 1.91
CA GLY A 38 -5.17 -12.89 0.50
C GLY A 38 -3.95 -12.04 0.11
N LYS A 39 -2.89 -11.98 0.93
CA LYS A 39 -1.73 -11.11 0.69
C LYS A 39 -0.62 -11.81 -0.11
N PHE A 40 -0.17 -11.18 -1.18
CA PHE A 40 0.92 -11.65 -2.03
C PHE A 40 1.64 -10.44 -2.67
N GLY A 41 2.87 -10.64 -3.12
CA GLY A 41 3.72 -9.55 -3.65
C GLY A 41 4.11 -9.71 -5.12
N ALA A 42 3.77 -10.84 -5.75
CA ALA A 42 4.01 -11.09 -7.17
C ALA A 42 2.82 -11.75 -7.84
N TYR A 43 2.42 -11.28 -9.02
CA TYR A 43 1.51 -12.06 -9.85
C TYR A 43 2.22 -13.27 -10.45
N GLN A 44 1.44 -14.19 -11.04
CA GLN A 44 2.00 -15.34 -11.73
C GLN A 44 2.86 -14.91 -12.94
N SER A 45 2.52 -13.79 -13.61
CA SER A 45 3.32 -13.19 -14.68
C SER A 45 4.72 -12.74 -14.21
N GLU A 46 4.89 -12.37 -12.94
CA GLU A 46 6.18 -11.94 -12.39
C GLU A 46 6.91 -13.05 -11.62
N GLN A 47 6.44 -14.30 -11.65
CA GLN A 47 7.04 -15.38 -10.86
C GLN A 47 8.51 -15.66 -11.22
N ALA A 48 8.87 -15.57 -12.50
CA ALA A 48 10.26 -15.71 -12.94
C ALA A 48 11.14 -14.55 -12.45
N LEU A 49 10.65 -13.31 -12.53
CA LEU A 49 11.36 -12.13 -12.04
C LEU A 49 11.52 -12.14 -10.52
N LEU A 50 10.49 -12.59 -9.79
CA LEU A 50 10.59 -12.77 -8.34
C LEU A 50 11.72 -13.75 -7.99
N LYS A 51 11.80 -14.87 -8.72
CA LYS A 51 12.88 -15.84 -8.54
C LYS A 51 14.25 -15.21 -8.80
N GLU A 52 14.39 -14.46 -9.89
CA GLU A 52 15.64 -13.77 -10.24
C GLU A 52 16.08 -12.80 -9.14
N VAL A 53 15.16 -11.96 -8.64
CA VAL A 53 15.43 -11.04 -7.52
C VAL A 53 15.81 -11.80 -6.26
N ALA A 54 15.07 -12.86 -5.92
CA ALA A 54 15.32 -13.67 -4.74
C ALA A 54 16.70 -14.32 -4.78
N GLU A 55 17.11 -14.88 -5.92
CA GLU A 55 18.43 -15.47 -6.11
C GLU A 55 19.54 -14.41 -6.06
N ALA A 56 19.34 -13.25 -6.70
CA ALA A 56 20.31 -12.17 -6.74
C ALA A 56 20.64 -11.59 -5.35
N VAL A 57 19.67 -11.57 -4.43
CA VAL A 57 19.87 -11.07 -3.05
C VAL A 57 19.99 -12.19 -2.02
N GLY A 58 20.02 -13.46 -2.45
CA GLY A 58 20.22 -14.61 -1.57
C GLY A 58 19.07 -14.88 -0.61
N LEU A 59 17.81 -14.62 -0.99
CA LEU A 59 16.66 -14.95 -0.15
C LEU A 59 16.56 -16.46 0.10
N LEU A 60 16.33 -16.83 1.35
CA LEU A 60 16.17 -18.22 1.74
C LEU A 60 14.84 -18.78 1.21
N PRO A 61 14.81 -19.98 0.63
CA PRO A 61 13.57 -20.60 0.20
C PRO A 61 12.71 -21.00 1.41
N ASN A 62 11.40 -20.79 1.31
CA ASN A 62 10.42 -21.14 2.34
C ASN A 62 9.18 -21.80 1.68
N GLY A 63 9.44 -22.79 0.85
CA GLY A 63 8.46 -23.49 0.02
C GLY A 63 8.76 -23.41 -1.47
N GLU A 64 7.92 -24.04 -2.29
CA GLU A 64 8.09 -24.03 -3.74
C GLU A 64 7.73 -22.66 -4.32
N GLN A 65 8.67 -21.93 -4.93
CA GLN A 65 8.44 -20.57 -5.45
C GLN A 65 7.95 -19.58 -4.37
N ARG A 66 8.47 -19.74 -3.15
CA ARG A 66 8.24 -18.87 -2.00
C ARG A 66 9.54 -18.70 -1.24
N TRP A 67 9.78 -17.49 -0.76
CA TRP A 67 11.01 -17.14 -0.05
C TRP A 67 10.72 -16.47 1.29
N CYS A 68 11.73 -16.42 2.16
CA CYS A 68 11.75 -15.52 3.30
C CYS A 68 11.87 -14.07 2.82
N ARG A 69 11.37 -13.13 3.62
CA ARG A 69 11.46 -11.69 3.32
C ARG A 69 12.91 -11.23 3.36
N HIS A 70 13.24 -10.25 2.53
CA HIS A 70 14.50 -9.52 2.67
C HIS A 70 14.56 -8.84 4.05
N PRO A 71 15.69 -8.86 4.80
CA PRO A 71 15.77 -8.23 6.11
C PRO A 71 15.30 -6.77 6.12
N LEU A 72 15.71 -5.96 5.13
CA LEU A 72 15.27 -4.56 5.03
C LEU A 72 13.75 -4.38 4.79
N ALA A 73 13.03 -5.39 4.31
CA ALA A 73 11.57 -5.30 4.15
C ALA A 73 10.86 -5.17 5.51
N TRP A 74 11.47 -5.67 6.59
CA TRP A 74 10.97 -5.50 7.96
C TRP A 74 11.06 -4.05 8.44
N LEU A 75 12.12 -3.33 8.05
CA LEU A 75 12.24 -1.90 8.32
C LEU A 75 11.22 -1.09 7.51
N VAL A 76 10.99 -1.47 6.25
CA VAL A 76 9.95 -0.83 5.41
C VAL A 76 8.56 -1.01 6.03
N GLU A 77 8.23 -2.22 6.49
CA GLU A 77 6.96 -2.50 7.18
C GLU A 77 6.82 -1.71 8.48
N ALA A 78 7.87 -1.67 9.31
CA ALA A 78 7.83 -0.92 10.56
C ALA A 78 7.70 0.60 10.31
N ALA A 79 8.39 1.14 9.31
CA ALA A 79 8.27 2.56 8.93
C ALA A 79 6.84 2.89 8.47
N ASP A 80 6.24 2.05 7.64
CA ASP A 80 4.85 2.18 7.17
C ASP A 80 3.87 2.23 8.36
N ASP A 81 4.01 1.29 9.29
CA ASP A 81 3.17 1.20 10.48
C ASP A 81 3.30 2.41 11.42
N ILE A 82 4.52 2.93 11.61
CA ILE A 82 4.78 4.12 12.43
C ILE A 82 4.17 5.36 11.76
N CYS A 83 4.41 5.53 10.45
CA CYS A 83 3.89 6.67 9.70
C CYS A 83 2.36 6.72 9.74
N TYR A 84 1.67 5.61 9.43
CA TYR A 84 0.22 5.57 9.50
C TYR A 84 -0.32 5.80 10.92
N ALA A 85 0.32 5.23 11.94
CA ALA A 85 -0.12 5.42 13.32
C ALA A 85 -0.03 6.89 13.77
N LEU A 86 0.98 7.64 13.32
CA LEU A 86 1.21 9.02 13.78
C LEU A 86 0.53 10.06 12.89
N LEU A 87 0.61 9.92 11.56
CA LEU A 87 0.12 10.92 10.62
C LEU A 87 -1.40 10.92 10.50
N ASP A 88 -2.05 9.75 10.55
CA ASP A 88 -3.51 9.66 10.49
C ASP A 88 -4.16 10.41 11.67
N LEU A 89 -3.53 10.42 12.85
CA LEU A 89 -4.02 11.16 14.00
C LEU A 89 -3.97 12.68 13.80
N GLU A 90 -2.90 13.17 13.17
CA GLU A 90 -2.75 14.60 12.87
C GLU A 90 -3.75 15.03 11.79
N ASP A 91 -3.89 14.25 10.73
CA ASP A 91 -4.88 14.51 9.68
C ASP A 91 -6.30 14.47 10.27
N GLY A 92 -6.59 13.49 11.12
CA GLY A 92 -7.87 13.39 11.84
C GLY A 92 -8.16 14.59 12.73
N LEU A 93 -7.12 15.20 13.34
CA LEU A 93 -7.24 16.43 14.11
C LEU A 93 -7.47 17.65 13.20
N GLU A 94 -6.71 17.79 12.10
CA GLU A 94 -6.86 18.89 11.15
C GLU A 94 -8.25 18.88 10.47
N MET A 95 -8.80 17.69 10.24
CA MET A 95 -10.16 17.49 9.72
C MET A 95 -11.27 17.73 10.77
N GLY A 96 -10.91 17.99 12.03
CA GLY A 96 -11.87 18.16 13.14
C GLY A 96 -12.62 16.89 13.54
N ILE A 97 -12.11 15.72 13.16
CA ILE A 97 -12.69 14.41 13.48
C ILE A 97 -12.25 13.96 14.88
N LEU A 98 -10.99 14.21 15.23
CA LEU A 98 -10.39 13.87 16.52
C LEU A 98 -10.27 15.11 17.41
N ARG A 99 -10.34 14.91 18.73
CA ARG A 99 -10.11 15.99 19.69
C ARG A 99 -8.62 16.12 20.02
N TYR A 100 -8.20 17.34 20.33
CA TYR A 100 -6.80 17.64 20.64
C TYR A 100 -6.27 16.79 21.79
N GLU A 101 -7.05 16.65 22.88
CA GLU A 101 -6.63 15.94 24.09
C GLU A 101 -6.43 14.44 23.85
N GLU A 102 -7.25 13.84 22.97
CA GLU A 102 -7.13 12.43 22.59
C GLU A 102 -5.82 12.16 21.84
N VAL A 103 -5.50 13.03 20.89
CA VAL A 103 -4.27 12.90 20.10
C VAL A 103 -3.03 13.16 20.97
N VAL A 104 -3.09 14.15 21.87
CA VAL A 104 -1.99 14.44 22.80
C VAL A 104 -1.68 13.22 23.68
N GLU A 105 -2.69 12.57 24.24
CA GLU A 105 -2.46 11.44 25.16
C GLU A 105 -1.81 10.25 24.44
N ILE A 106 -2.27 9.93 23.22
CA ILE A 106 -1.69 8.83 22.43
C ILE A 106 -0.26 9.17 22.01
N LEU A 107 -0.01 10.37 21.50
CA LEU A 107 1.34 10.76 21.09
C LEU A 107 2.30 10.81 22.28
N ARG A 108 1.84 11.26 23.45
CA ARG A 108 2.60 11.19 24.71
C ARG A 108 2.93 9.74 25.07
N GLN A 109 1.97 8.84 24.98
CA GLN A 109 2.19 7.42 25.28
C GLN A 109 3.25 6.81 24.35
N ILE A 110 3.18 7.11 23.05
CA ILE A 110 4.18 6.66 22.07
C ILE A 110 5.54 7.30 22.35
N ALA A 111 5.60 8.59 22.67
CA ALA A 111 6.82 9.28 23.05
C ALA A 111 7.40 8.79 24.40
N GLY A 112 6.58 8.17 25.24
CA GLY A 112 6.94 7.69 26.58
C GLY A 112 6.78 8.76 27.66
N GLU A 113 7.05 10.01 27.33
CA GLU A 113 6.87 11.16 28.20
C GLU A 113 6.58 12.44 27.40
N PHE A 114 6.27 13.53 28.12
CA PHE A 114 6.18 14.84 27.49
C PHE A 114 7.58 15.38 27.19
N PRO A 115 7.83 15.86 25.95
CA PRO A 115 9.04 16.63 25.68
C PRO A 115 9.14 17.83 26.63
N PRO A 116 10.33 18.18 27.14
CA PRO A 116 10.51 19.26 28.12
C PRO A 116 9.91 20.61 27.67
N GLU A 117 9.96 20.89 26.36
CA GLU A 117 9.47 22.13 25.75
C GLU A 117 7.93 22.20 25.73
N TYR A 118 7.24 21.07 25.89
CA TYR A 118 5.79 21.01 25.75
C TYR A 118 5.07 21.89 26.79
N ALA A 119 5.54 21.88 28.04
CA ALA A 119 4.99 22.69 29.12
C ALA A 119 5.19 24.20 28.89
N ASP A 120 6.38 24.62 28.42
CA ASP A 120 6.64 26.02 28.04
C ASP A 120 5.74 26.46 26.89
N MET A 121 5.57 25.61 25.87
CA MET A 121 4.68 25.89 24.75
C MET A 121 3.23 26.04 25.18
N GLN A 122 2.77 25.26 26.16
CA GLN A 122 1.44 25.44 26.75
C GLN A 122 1.32 26.77 27.49
N ALA A 123 2.29 27.10 28.37
CA ALA A 123 2.29 28.35 29.13
C ALA A 123 2.29 29.60 28.24
N ARG A 124 2.95 29.51 27.07
CA ARG A 124 3.03 30.58 26.07
C ARG A 124 1.87 30.59 25.07
N ASN A 125 0.85 29.74 25.26
CA ASN A 125 -0.30 29.61 24.36
C ASN A 125 0.10 29.35 22.89
N VAL A 126 1.15 28.55 22.68
CA VAL A 126 1.54 28.14 21.33
C VAL A 126 0.43 27.29 20.70
N SER A 127 0.23 27.45 19.39
CA SER A 127 -0.84 26.78 18.65
C SER A 127 -0.83 25.26 18.86
N GLN A 128 -2.02 24.66 18.89
CA GLN A 128 -2.19 23.22 19.04
C GLN A 128 -1.41 22.46 17.97
N ARG A 129 -1.44 22.91 16.71
CA ARG A 129 -0.68 22.33 15.59
C ARG A 129 0.82 22.22 15.88
N ARG A 130 1.45 23.27 16.42
CA ARG A 130 2.88 23.25 16.76
C ARG A 130 3.17 22.30 17.93
N ARG A 131 2.27 22.25 18.92
CA ARG A 131 2.39 21.32 20.06
C ARG A 131 2.25 19.85 19.62
N ILE A 132 1.34 19.55 18.69
CA ILE A 132 1.22 18.20 18.08
C ILE A 132 2.47 17.86 17.27
N ALA A 133 2.98 18.80 16.47
CA ALA A 133 4.19 18.57 15.69
C ALA A 133 5.40 18.22 16.57
N LEU A 134 5.54 18.86 17.74
CA LEU A 134 6.57 18.51 18.73
C LEU A 134 6.38 17.08 19.27
N LEU A 135 5.18 16.74 19.73
CA LEU A 135 4.87 15.41 20.25
C LEU A 135 5.06 14.31 19.20
N ARG A 136 4.62 14.56 17.95
CA ARG A 136 4.84 13.66 16.82
C ARG A 136 6.33 13.45 16.55
N GLY A 137 7.14 14.51 16.64
CA GLY A 137 8.59 14.41 16.51
C GLY A 137 9.20 13.48 17.55
N ALA A 138 8.85 13.66 18.82
CA ALA A 138 9.33 12.82 19.91
C ALA A 138 8.83 11.36 19.81
N ALA A 139 7.56 11.17 19.44
CA ALA A 139 6.98 9.85 19.21
C ALA A 139 7.68 9.11 18.06
N MET A 140 7.94 9.80 16.94
CA MET A 140 8.66 9.26 15.79
C MET A 140 10.11 8.91 16.16
N GLU A 141 10.80 9.80 16.87
CA GLU A 141 12.18 9.59 17.29
C GLU A 141 12.32 8.34 18.15
N ARG A 142 11.47 8.20 19.19
CA ARG A 142 11.47 6.99 20.02
C ARG A 142 11.16 5.74 19.20
N ALA A 143 10.12 5.77 18.37
CA ALA A 143 9.71 4.60 17.59
C ALA A 143 10.81 4.13 16.62
N VAL A 144 11.48 5.06 15.94
CA VAL A 144 12.59 4.76 15.02
C VAL A 144 13.79 4.18 15.78
N ASN A 145 14.16 4.77 16.92
CA ASN A 145 15.27 4.29 17.72
C ASN A 145 15.02 2.88 18.29
N ASP A 146 13.83 2.63 18.83
CA ASP A 146 13.45 1.33 19.39
C ASP A 146 13.41 0.25 18.29
N VAL A 147 12.79 0.52 17.14
CA VAL A 147 12.76 -0.41 16.00
C VAL A 147 14.16 -0.67 15.46
N GLY A 148 15.01 0.36 15.37
CA GLY A 148 16.40 0.20 14.96
C GLY A 148 17.19 -0.70 15.89
N ALA A 149 17.03 -0.53 17.21
CA ALA A 149 17.67 -1.37 18.21
C ALA A 149 17.21 -2.84 18.11
N VAL A 150 15.89 -3.06 18.00
CA VAL A 150 15.31 -4.41 17.82
C VAL A 150 15.81 -5.06 16.54
N PHE A 151 15.88 -4.32 15.42
CA PHE A 151 16.37 -4.84 14.15
C PHE A 151 17.80 -5.38 14.27
N VAL A 152 18.70 -4.63 14.93
CA VAL A 152 20.09 -5.05 15.17
C VAL A 152 20.14 -6.22 16.16
N GLN A 153 19.37 -6.17 17.24
CA GLN A 153 19.32 -7.24 18.24
C GLN A 153 18.88 -8.59 17.65
N HIS A 154 17.97 -8.56 16.68
CA HIS A 154 17.41 -9.75 16.03
C HIS A 154 18.06 -10.09 14.68
N GLU A 155 19.26 -9.56 14.38
CA GLU A 155 19.97 -9.77 13.11
C GLU A 155 20.04 -11.25 12.70
N GLN A 156 20.44 -12.14 13.62
CA GLN A 156 20.58 -13.56 13.31
C GLN A 156 19.26 -14.23 12.97
N ALA A 157 18.16 -13.83 13.63
CA ALA A 157 16.82 -14.34 13.34
C ALA A 157 16.31 -13.82 11.98
N LEU A 158 16.62 -12.57 11.64
CA LEU A 158 16.31 -11.97 10.33
C LEU A 158 17.06 -12.68 9.20
N LEU A 159 18.38 -12.86 9.35
CA LEU A 159 19.24 -13.50 8.35
C LEU A 159 18.93 -14.98 8.14
N SER A 160 18.53 -15.70 9.20
CA SER A 160 18.09 -17.10 9.11
C SER A 160 16.63 -17.27 8.67
N GLY A 161 15.88 -16.18 8.52
CA GLY A 161 14.47 -16.21 8.17
C GLY A 161 13.56 -16.79 9.28
N ALA A 162 14.04 -16.84 10.51
CA ALA A 162 13.34 -17.40 11.66
C ALA A 162 12.45 -16.38 12.40
N LEU A 163 12.57 -15.08 12.10
CA LEU A 163 11.75 -14.05 12.72
C LEU A 163 10.28 -14.16 12.26
N SER A 164 9.37 -14.27 13.23
CA SER A 164 7.92 -14.40 12.98
C SER A 164 7.11 -13.15 13.34
N ASP A 165 7.58 -12.38 14.32
CA ASP A 165 6.87 -11.22 14.86
C ASP A 165 7.36 -9.92 14.20
N ASP A 166 6.45 -8.98 13.99
CA ASP A 166 6.76 -7.64 13.46
C ASP A 166 7.72 -6.89 14.42
N LEU A 167 8.62 -6.06 13.88
CA LEU A 167 9.63 -5.37 14.69
C LEU A 167 9.00 -4.52 15.82
N LEU A 168 7.87 -3.87 15.54
CA LEU A 168 7.15 -3.08 16.55
C LEU A 168 6.59 -3.94 17.70
N ALA A 169 6.22 -5.19 17.44
CA ALA A 169 5.73 -6.11 18.46
C ALA A 169 6.85 -6.61 19.38
N LEU A 170 8.09 -6.57 18.92
CA LEU A 170 9.29 -6.92 19.66
C LEU A 170 9.90 -5.73 20.43
N CYS A 171 9.43 -4.51 20.17
CA CYS A 171 9.80 -3.32 20.95
C CYS A 171 9.19 -3.37 22.36
N HIS A 172 9.54 -2.40 23.20
CA HIS A 172 8.94 -2.29 24.53
C HIS A 172 7.40 -2.24 24.43
N PRO A 173 6.63 -2.99 25.25
CA PRO A 173 5.17 -3.09 25.14
C PRO A 173 4.46 -1.75 25.10
N ASP A 174 4.92 -0.76 25.87
CA ASP A 174 4.35 0.60 25.89
C ASP A 174 4.31 1.26 24.51
N LEU A 175 5.35 1.08 23.69
CA LEU A 175 5.38 1.61 22.32
C LEU A 175 4.31 0.91 21.46
N GLY A 176 4.27 -0.43 21.53
CA GLY A 176 3.28 -1.23 20.84
C GLY A 176 1.85 -0.86 21.23
N TRP A 177 1.57 -0.66 22.52
CA TRP A 177 0.26 -0.24 23.00
C TRP A 177 -0.13 1.14 22.47
N GLY A 178 0.79 2.11 22.45
CA GLY A 178 0.54 3.44 21.89
C GLY A 178 0.22 3.39 20.39
N VAL A 179 1.00 2.63 19.62
CA VAL A 179 0.77 2.45 18.17
C VAL A 179 -0.57 1.76 17.90
N GLN A 180 -0.93 0.74 18.68
CA GLN A 180 -2.22 0.07 18.54
C GLN A 180 -3.39 0.99 18.91
N ALA A 181 -3.25 1.79 19.98
CA ALA A 181 -4.25 2.78 20.37
C ALA A 181 -4.46 3.83 19.26
N ALA A 182 -3.38 4.30 18.63
CA ALA A 182 -3.44 5.21 17.49
C ALA A 182 -4.21 4.61 16.31
N LYS A 183 -3.83 3.40 15.89
CA LYS A 183 -4.49 2.66 14.80
C LYS A 183 -5.97 2.40 15.10
N GLN A 184 -6.30 2.07 16.34
CA GLN A 184 -7.68 1.85 16.75
C GLN A 184 -8.50 3.14 16.69
N LEU A 185 -7.98 4.26 17.21
CA LEU A 185 -8.66 5.55 17.17
C LEU A 185 -8.91 6.02 15.73
N ALA A 186 -7.89 5.91 14.87
CA ALA A 186 -8.01 6.21 13.45
C ALA A 186 -9.10 5.34 12.79
N ARG A 187 -9.11 4.03 13.07
CA ARG A 187 -10.11 3.12 12.52
C ARG A 187 -11.53 3.44 12.96
N GLU A 188 -11.74 3.74 14.23
CA GLU A 188 -13.07 3.98 14.78
C GLU A 188 -13.65 5.34 14.40
N ARG A 189 -12.80 6.36 14.21
CA ARG A 189 -13.28 7.74 14.04
C ARG A 189 -13.04 8.31 12.66
N ILE A 190 -11.91 8.00 12.03
CA ILE A 190 -11.55 8.49 10.71
C ILE A 190 -12.13 7.56 9.65
N PHE A 191 -11.90 6.25 9.76
CA PHE A 191 -12.32 5.31 8.72
C PHE A 191 -13.82 5.01 8.71
N GLN A 192 -14.50 5.13 9.85
CA GLN A 192 -15.96 4.95 9.93
C GLN A 192 -16.74 6.26 9.69
N ASN A 193 -16.07 7.35 9.33
CA ASN A 193 -16.73 8.61 9.05
C ASN A 193 -17.66 8.49 7.82
N GLU A 194 -18.90 8.99 7.92
CA GLU A 194 -19.90 8.92 6.84
C GLU A 194 -19.41 9.45 5.50
N ARG A 195 -18.53 10.46 5.52
CA ARG A 195 -17.92 11.01 4.30
C ARG A 195 -17.06 9.96 3.58
N LYS A 196 -16.32 9.15 4.33
CA LYS A 196 -15.49 8.08 3.77
C LYS A 196 -16.34 6.95 3.22
N ALA A 197 -17.41 6.55 3.93
CA ALA A 197 -18.33 5.52 3.44
C ALA A 197 -18.95 5.89 2.08
N LYS A 198 -19.38 7.14 1.89
CA LYS A 198 -19.89 7.63 0.59
C LYS A 198 -18.82 7.57 -0.51
N LEU A 199 -17.57 7.92 -0.20
CA LEU A 199 -16.45 7.84 -1.13
C LEU A 199 -16.15 6.38 -1.52
N GLU A 200 -16.16 5.45 -0.56
CA GLU A 200 -15.92 4.02 -0.81
C GLU A 200 -17.01 3.40 -1.69
N ILE A 201 -18.29 3.73 -1.46
CA ILE A 201 -19.40 3.30 -2.31
C ILE A 201 -19.23 3.84 -3.74
N GLY A 202 -18.85 5.11 -3.87
CA GLY A 202 -18.56 5.73 -5.17
C GLY A 202 -17.40 5.03 -5.88
N ALA A 203 -16.30 4.79 -5.19
CA ALA A 203 -15.13 4.09 -5.72
C ALA A 203 -15.47 2.66 -6.15
N TYR A 204 -16.24 1.92 -5.35
CA TYR A 204 -16.70 0.57 -5.71
C TYR A 204 -17.51 0.56 -7.01
N THR A 205 -18.43 1.52 -7.14
CA THR A 205 -19.26 1.66 -8.35
C THR A 205 -18.41 2.04 -9.57
N THR A 206 -17.50 3.01 -9.42
CA THR A 206 -16.55 3.44 -10.46
C THR A 206 -15.71 2.26 -10.96
N LEU A 207 -15.10 1.50 -10.04
CA LEU A 207 -14.29 0.34 -10.40
C LEU A 207 -15.14 -0.77 -11.05
N GLY A 208 -16.38 -0.98 -10.60
CA GLY A 208 -17.32 -1.92 -11.20
C GLY A 208 -17.58 -1.62 -12.68
N ILE A 209 -17.88 -0.35 -13.02
CA ILE A 209 -18.12 0.09 -14.39
C ILE A 209 -16.88 -0.13 -15.28
N LEU A 210 -15.70 0.27 -14.78
CA LEU A 210 -14.45 0.11 -15.52
C LEU A 210 -14.12 -1.38 -15.74
N LEU A 211 -14.20 -2.19 -14.70
CA LEU A 211 -13.93 -3.62 -14.78
C LEU A 211 -14.89 -4.30 -15.75
N GLU A 212 -16.20 -4.04 -15.67
CA GLU A 212 -17.18 -4.64 -16.58
C GLU A 212 -16.90 -4.28 -18.05
N ALA A 213 -16.53 -3.03 -18.33
CA ALA A 213 -16.19 -2.59 -19.68
C ALA A 213 -14.90 -3.23 -20.20
N PHE A 214 -13.79 -3.11 -19.47
CA PHE A 214 -12.47 -3.53 -19.95
C PHE A 214 -12.29 -5.06 -19.90
N ILE A 215 -12.70 -5.71 -18.80
CA ILE A 215 -12.63 -7.18 -18.67
C ILE A 215 -13.63 -7.83 -19.64
N GLY A 216 -14.82 -7.24 -19.81
CA GLY A 216 -15.81 -7.68 -20.80
C GLY A 216 -15.28 -7.62 -22.23
N ALA A 217 -14.61 -6.53 -22.61
CA ALA A 217 -14.00 -6.37 -23.92
C ALA A 217 -12.88 -7.39 -24.18
N ALA A 218 -11.97 -7.58 -23.22
CA ALA A 218 -10.92 -8.59 -23.32
C ALA A 218 -11.49 -10.02 -23.41
N HIS A 219 -12.55 -10.32 -22.65
CA HIS A 219 -13.20 -11.62 -22.66
C HIS A 219 -13.88 -11.93 -24.01
N GLU A 220 -14.61 -10.96 -24.57
CA GLU A 220 -15.25 -11.11 -25.89
C GLU A 220 -14.21 -11.36 -26.98
N LEU A 221 -13.13 -10.56 -27.00
CA LEU A 221 -12.06 -10.70 -27.98
C LEU A 221 -11.40 -12.08 -27.93
N HIS A 222 -11.11 -12.59 -26.74
CA HIS A 222 -10.48 -13.90 -26.55
C HIS A 222 -11.36 -15.05 -27.04
N HIS A 223 -12.65 -15.05 -26.71
CA HIS A 223 -13.53 -16.19 -27.00
C HIS A 223 -14.11 -16.18 -28.41
N THR A 224 -14.37 -15.01 -28.98
CA THR A 224 -15.04 -14.89 -30.28
C THR A 224 -14.08 -14.56 -31.42
N GLY A 225 -12.85 -14.16 -31.11
CA GLY A 225 -11.87 -13.65 -32.07
C GLY A 225 -12.19 -12.25 -32.59
N HIS A 226 -13.33 -11.67 -32.20
CA HIS A 226 -13.85 -10.40 -32.70
C HIS A 226 -14.36 -9.57 -31.51
N SER A 227 -14.63 -8.29 -31.75
CA SER A 227 -15.24 -7.43 -30.74
C SER A 227 -16.42 -6.68 -31.32
N SER A 228 -17.47 -6.52 -30.53
CA SER A 228 -18.56 -5.61 -30.83
C SER A 228 -18.05 -4.18 -31.04
N PHE A 229 -18.84 -3.32 -31.71
CA PHE A 229 -18.46 -1.92 -31.92
C PHE A 229 -18.09 -1.22 -30.59
N LYS A 230 -18.85 -1.47 -29.52
CA LYS A 230 -18.58 -0.94 -28.18
C LYS A 230 -17.22 -1.42 -27.67
N HIS A 231 -16.96 -2.72 -27.66
CA HIS A 231 -15.72 -3.27 -27.12
C HIS A 231 -14.50 -2.92 -27.97
N GLN A 232 -14.65 -2.76 -29.30
CA GLN A 232 -13.58 -2.22 -30.14
C GLN A 232 -13.14 -0.82 -29.68
N ARG A 233 -14.10 0.05 -29.31
CA ARG A 233 -13.80 1.39 -28.79
C ARG A 233 -13.15 1.34 -27.40
N VAL A 234 -13.59 0.42 -26.53
CA VAL A 234 -12.97 0.21 -25.22
C VAL A 234 -11.51 -0.25 -25.38
N LEU A 235 -11.26 -1.26 -26.22
CA LEU A 235 -9.92 -1.77 -26.47
C LEU A 235 -9.00 -0.69 -27.07
N ALA A 236 -9.53 0.17 -27.95
CA ALA A 236 -8.76 1.26 -28.53
C ALA A 236 -8.21 2.26 -27.47
N LEU A 237 -8.85 2.38 -26.30
CA LEU A 237 -8.33 3.22 -25.20
C LEU A 237 -7.04 2.69 -24.58
N ILE A 238 -6.78 1.38 -24.70
CA ILE A 238 -5.54 0.75 -24.23
C ILE A 238 -4.36 1.07 -25.17
N GLY A 239 -4.64 1.42 -26.41
CA GLY A 239 -3.65 1.83 -27.41
C GLY A 239 -2.73 0.70 -27.85
N GLU A 240 -1.42 0.95 -27.91
CA GLU A 240 -0.39 0.00 -28.36
C GLU A 240 -0.34 -1.30 -27.53
N ASN A 241 -0.91 -1.24 -26.33
CA ASN A 241 -0.91 -2.29 -25.33
C ASN A 241 -2.17 -3.18 -25.39
N THR A 242 -2.98 -3.04 -26.43
CA THR A 242 -4.23 -3.78 -26.62
C THR A 242 -3.96 -5.30 -26.75
N PRO A 243 -4.68 -6.16 -26.02
CA PRO A 243 -4.55 -7.60 -26.15
C PRO A 243 -4.89 -8.11 -27.56
N LEU A 244 -4.21 -9.18 -27.99
CA LEU A 244 -4.56 -9.89 -29.22
C LEU A 244 -5.57 -11.01 -28.93
N PRO A 245 -6.41 -11.41 -29.91
CA PRO A 245 -7.33 -12.53 -29.74
C PRO A 245 -6.65 -13.84 -29.33
N SER A 246 -5.40 -14.05 -29.78
CA SER A 246 -4.61 -15.22 -29.50
C SER A 246 -3.96 -15.23 -28.11
N TRP A 247 -3.99 -14.12 -27.37
CA TRP A 247 -3.40 -14.05 -26.04
C TRP A 247 -4.16 -14.95 -25.06
N PRO A 248 -3.46 -15.60 -24.11
CA PRO A 248 -4.12 -16.23 -22.98
C PRO A 248 -5.00 -15.22 -22.23
N LEU A 249 -6.16 -15.67 -21.76
CA LEU A 249 -7.10 -14.80 -21.04
C LEU A 249 -6.45 -14.11 -19.83
N TYR A 250 -5.55 -14.81 -19.14
CA TYR A 250 -4.79 -14.28 -18.01
C TYR A 250 -4.00 -13.02 -18.39
N ASP A 251 -3.26 -13.05 -19.50
CA ASP A 251 -2.42 -11.93 -19.94
C ASP A 251 -3.28 -10.76 -20.42
N SER A 252 -4.37 -11.06 -21.12
CA SER A 252 -5.37 -10.06 -21.54
C SER A 252 -5.99 -9.36 -20.32
N TYR A 253 -6.35 -10.09 -19.27
CA TYR A 253 -6.90 -9.51 -18.04
C TYR A 253 -5.85 -8.74 -17.25
N ARG A 254 -4.62 -9.26 -17.13
CA ARG A 254 -3.52 -8.51 -16.51
C ARG A 254 -3.32 -7.17 -17.19
N ARG A 255 -3.42 -7.12 -18.52
CA ARG A 255 -3.32 -5.88 -19.28
C ARG A 255 -4.44 -4.88 -18.97
N MET A 256 -5.68 -5.35 -18.86
CA MET A 256 -6.81 -4.50 -18.46
C MET A 256 -6.63 -3.97 -17.04
N LEU A 257 -6.17 -4.82 -16.12
CA LEU A 257 -5.90 -4.44 -14.74
C LEU A 257 -4.72 -3.47 -14.62
N ASP A 258 -3.69 -3.61 -15.45
CA ASP A 258 -2.58 -2.66 -15.49
C ASP A 258 -3.05 -1.28 -15.96
N PHE A 259 -3.96 -1.22 -16.95
CA PHE A 259 -4.56 0.03 -17.40
C PHE A 259 -5.44 0.68 -16.32
N ILE A 260 -6.34 -0.09 -15.69
CA ILE A 260 -7.21 0.41 -14.61
C ILE A 260 -6.39 0.82 -13.38
N GLY A 261 -5.42 -0.01 -12.98
CA GLY A 261 -4.56 0.25 -11.82
C GLY A 261 -3.57 1.40 -12.03
N GLY A 262 -3.31 1.81 -13.28
CA GLY A 262 -2.49 2.97 -13.62
C GLY A 262 -3.27 4.29 -13.62
N MET A 263 -4.59 4.28 -13.42
CA MET A 263 -5.42 5.48 -13.40
C MET A 263 -5.24 6.26 -12.10
N THR A 264 -5.30 7.59 -12.19
CA THR A 264 -5.56 8.43 -11.01
C THR A 264 -7.05 8.39 -10.66
N ASP A 265 -7.40 8.67 -9.40
CA ASP A 265 -8.80 8.69 -8.94
C ASP A 265 -9.71 9.56 -9.81
N HIS A 266 -9.26 10.77 -10.16
CA HIS A 266 -10.02 11.70 -10.99
C HIS A 266 -10.26 11.13 -12.40
N TYR A 267 -9.22 10.55 -13.01
CA TYR A 267 -9.34 9.96 -14.34
C TYR A 267 -10.27 8.73 -14.33
N ALA A 268 -10.16 7.87 -13.31
CA ALA A 268 -11.04 6.71 -13.16
C ALA A 268 -12.51 7.13 -13.03
N VAL A 269 -12.80 8.15 -12.21
CA VAL A 269 -14.15 8.69 -12.03
C VAL A 269 -14.69 9.29 -13.32
N ASP A 270 -13.91 10.14 -13.99
CA ASP A 270 -14.31 10.78 -15.25
C ASP A 270 -14.62 9.73 -16.32
N LEU A 271 -13.71 8.77 -16.53
CA LEU A 271 -13.89 7.72 -17.53
C LEU A 271 -15.09 6.83 -17.24
N ALA A 272 -15.30 6.45 -15.97
CA ALA A 272 -16.46 5.64 -15.59
C ALA A 272 -17.79 6.39 -15.81
N GLN A 273 -17.82 7.70 -15.56
CA GLN A 273 -19.01 8.53 -15.82
C GLN A 273 -19.31 8.64 -17.31
N GLU A 274 -18.29 8.87 -18.13
CA GLU A 274 -18.42 8.92 -19.60
C GLU A 274 -18.91 7.57 -20.15
N MET A 275 -18.35 6.45 -19.68
CA MET A 275 -18.79 5.10 -20.03
C MET A 275 -20.21 4.79 -19.54
N GLY A 276 -20.60 5.35 -18.40
CA GLY A 276 -21.95 5.27 -17.84
C GLY A 276 -22.98 6.14 -18.55
N GLY A 277 -22.60 6.85 -19.62
CA GLY A 277 -23.49 7.68 -20.43
C GLY A 277 -23.68 9.11 -19.93
N ARG A 278 -22.93 9.54 -18.90
CA ARG A 278 -22.89 10.94 -18.49
C ARG A 278 -21.90 11.68 -19.38
N LEU A 279 -22.39 12.22 -20.49
CA LEU A 279 -21.61 13.12 -21.33
C LEU A 279 -21.34 14.41 -20.57
N ARG A 280 -20.09 14.87 -20.52
CA ARG A 280 -19.78 16.24 -20.10
C ARG A 280 -20.56 17.17 -21.03
N GLY A 281 -21.51 17.91 -20.49
CA GLY A 281 -22.08 19.04 -21.21
C GLY A 281 -21.00 20.10 -21.28
N ASP A 282 -20.69 20.55 -22.50
CA ASP A 282 -19.84 21.72 -22.74
C ASP A 282 -20.39 22.97 -22.03
#